data_AF-A0A2I0K1P4-F1
#
_entry.id   AF-A0A2I0K1P4-F1
#
_cell.length_a   1.000
_cell.length_b   1.000
_cell.length_c   1.000
_cell.angle_alpha   90.00
_cell.angle_beta   90.00
_cell.angle_gamma   90.00
#
_symmetry.space_group_name_H-M   'P 1'
#
loop_
_entity.id
_entity.type
_entity.pdbx_description
1 polymer ?
#
loop_
_entity_poly.entity_id
_entity_poly.type
_entity_poly.pdbx_seq_one_letter_code
_entity_poly.pdbx_strand_id
1 'polypeptide(L)' 'MDDPGQSKADPSTIGGTWRKSIQVAYEATKSAFPGGEVIAHLDHKSFKSWQKVAIAGFLNELNIKIGKPNDFY' A
#
# COMPACT_ATOMS: atom_id res chain seq x y z
N MET A 1 18.20 19.30 -3.56
CA MET A 1 17.48 18.03 -3.39
C MET A 1 17.25 17.51 -4.79
N ASP A 2 18.27 16.85 -5.34
CA ASP A 2 18.24 16.29 -6.68
C ASP A 2 17.30 15.09 -6.69
N ASP A 3 16.27 15.16 -7.51
CA ASP A 3 15.32 14.07 -7.79
C ASP A 3 15.99 13.14 -8.80
N PRO A 4 16.52 11.97 -8.40
CA PRO A 4 17.26 11.13 -9.32
C PRO A 4 16.24 10.39 -10.17
N GLY A 5 16.07 10.89 -11.40
CA GLY A 5 15.60 10.15 -12.57
C GLY A 5 14.53 9.10 -12.30
N GLN A 6 13.27 9.51 -12.37
CA GLN A 6 12.18 8.58 -12.64
C GLN A 6 12.41 7.94 -14.02
N SER A 7 13.17 6.84 -14.06
CA SER A 7 12.99 5.80 -15.07
C SER A 7 11.49 5.55 -15.15
N LYS A 8 10.87 5.80 -16.31
CA LYS A 8 9.42 5.72 -16.55
C LYS A 8 8.86 4.43 -15.92
N ALA A 9 8.44 4.52 -14.67
CA ALA A 9 7.83 3.42 -13.97
C ALA A 9 6.49 3.21 -14.64
N ASP A 10 6.16 1.97 -14.97
CA ASP A 10 4.83 1.62 -15.39
C ASP A 10 3.82 2.31 -14.45
N PRO A 11 2.80 3.00 -14.97
CA PRO A 11 1.83 3.71 -14.13
C PRO A 11 1.08 2.78 -13.15
N SER A 12 1.22 1.46 -13.33
CA SER A 12 0.73 0.40 -12.45
C SER A 12 1.67 0.04 -11.29
N THR A 13 2.94 0.47 -11.30
CA THR A 13 3.93 0.09 -10.30
C THR A 13 4.14 1.20 -9.28
N ILE A 14 3.87 0.91 -8.00
CA ILE A 14 4.18 1.86 -6.94
C ILE A 14 5.69 1.88 -6.67
N GLY A 15 6.33 2.96 -7.10
CA GLY A 15 7.76 3.19 -6.94
C GLY A 15 8.12 4.00 -5.70
N GLY A 16 9.42 3.99 -5.38
CA GLY A 16 10.02 4.87 -4.39
C GLY A 16 9.57 4.62 -2.94
N THR A 17 9.51 5.70 -2.16
CA THR A 17 9.28 5.66 -0.71
C THR A 17 7.95 5.04 -0.32
N TRP A 18 6.92 5.13 -1.16
CA TRP A 18 5.60 4.56 -0.87
C TRP A 18 5.64 3.04 -0.68
N ARG A 19 6.31 2.32 -1.57
CA ARG A 19 6.43 0.86 -1.48
C ARG A 19 7.09 0.46 -0.17
N LYS A 20 8.21 1.10 0.16
CA LYS A 20 8.97 0.79 1.39
C LYS A 20 8.19 1.17 2.64
N SER A 21 7.52 2.32 2.66
CA SER A 21 6.71 2.77 3.79
C SER A 21 5.55 1.82 4.08
N ILE A 22 4.82 1.38 3.04
CA ILE A 22 3.73 0.40 3.20
C ILE A 22 4.28 -0.92 3.75
N GLN A 23 5.39 -1.41 3.19
CA GLN A 23 6.01 -2.66 3.64
C GLN A 23 6.43 -2.59 5.12
N VAL A 24 7.16 -1.55 5.51
CA VAL A 24 7.63 -1.40 6.90
C VAL A 24 6.45 -1.26 7.87
N ALA A 25 5.41 -0.51 7.51
CA ALA A 25 4.21 -0.39 8.33
C ALA A 25 3.49 -1.73 8.50
N TYR A 26 3.36 -2.51 7.41
CA TYR A 26 2.75 -3.84 7.44
C TYR A 26 3.55 -4.81 8.33
N GLU A 27 4.87 -4.88 8.14
CA GLU A 27 5.77 -5.76 8.91
C GLU A 27 5.72 -5.41 10.41
N ALA A 28 5.84 -4.12 10.75
CA ALA A 28 5.76 -3.67 12.14
C ALA A 28 4.41 -4.01 12.79
N THR A 29 3.31 -3.81 12.06
CA THR A 29 1.96 -4.12 12.56
C THR A 29 1.79 -5.63 12.79
N LYS A 30 2.23 -6.46 11.84
CA LYS A 30 2.17 -7.92 11.96
C LYS A 30 3.01 -8.45 13.12
N SER A 31 4.18 -7.86 13.36
CA SER A 31 5.04 -8.20 14.51
C SER A 31 4.43 -7.77 15.84
N ALA A 32 3.75 -6.62 15.89
CA ALA A 32 3.10 -6.13 17.10
C ALA A 32 1.81 -6.91 17.46
N PHE A 33 1.11 -7.45 16.46
CA PHE A 33 -0.15 -8.17 16.62
C PHE A 33 -0.06 -9.59 16.02
N PRO A 34 0.71 -10.51 16.62
CA PRO A 34 0.84 -11.88 16.15
C PRO A 34 -0.53 -12.59 16.16
N GLY A 35 -0.91 -13.18 15.02
CA GLY A 35 -2.21 -13.84 14.84
C GLY A 35 -3.37 -12.89 14.49
N GLY A 36 -3.14 -11.58 14.51
CA GLY A 36 -4.12 -10.59 14.02
C GLY A 36 -4.18 -10.52 12.50
N GLU A 37 -5.34 -10.14 11.97
CA GLU A 37 -5.53 -9.86 10.55
C GLU A 37 -5.28 -8.36 10.28
N VAL A 38 -4.41 -8.08 9.29
CA VAL A 38 -4.14 -6.70 8.87
C VAL A 38 -5.00 -6.36 7.66
N ILE A 39 -5.76 -5.27 7.77
CA ILE A 39 -6.61 -4.73 6.72
C ILE A 39 -6.13 -3.32 6.40
N ALA A 40 -6.05 -2.98 5.12
CA ALA A 40 -5.71 -1.65 4.65
C ALA A 40 -6.98 -0.85 4.30
N HIS A 41 -7.02 0.41 4.73
CA HIS A 41 -8.01 1.37 4.28
C HIS A 41 -7.32 2.44 3.41
N LEU A 42 -7.78 2.62 2.17
CA LEU A 42 -7.29 3.66 1.29
C LEU A 42 -8.24 4.85 1.33
N ASP A 43 -7.78 5.99 1.84
CA ASP A 43 -8.57 7.22 1.82
C ASP A 43 -8.78 7.71 0.37
N HIS A 44 -10.03 7.99 0.02
CA HIS A 44 -10.41 8.29 -1.36
C HIS A 44 -9.89 9.64 -1.87
N LYS A 45 -9.63 10.60 -0.95
CA LYS A 45 -9.25 11.99 -1.25
C LYS A 45 -7.74 12.24 -1.18
N SER A 46 -6.98 11.33 -0.59
CA SER A 46 -5.54 11.47 -0.38
C SER A 46 -4.68 11.12 -1.60
N PHE A 47 -5.25 10.43 -2.61
CA PHE A 47 -4.47 9.86 -3.72
C PHE A 47 -5.10 10.13 -5.09
N LYS A 48 -4.26 10.34 -6.11
CA LYS A 48 -4.67 10.36 -7.51
C LYS A 48 -5.19 8.97 -7.93
N SER A 49 -6.06 8.91 -8.95
CA SER A 49 -6.66 7.65 -9.39
C SER A 49 -5.64 6.57 -9.75
N TRP A 50 -4.57 6.91 -10.49
CA TRP A 50 -3.52 5.95 -10.83
C TRP A 50 -2.72 5.47 -9.61
N GLN A 51 -2.50 6.35 -8.62
CA GLN A 51 -1.82 5.99 -7.38
C GLN A 51 -2.65 4.98 -6.57
N LYS A 52 -3.97 5.17 -6.53
CA LYS A 52 -4.87 4.21 -5.86
C LYS A 52 -4.79 2.82 -6.48
N VAL A 53 -4.74 2.74 -7.81
CA VAL A 53 -4.59 1.46 -8.53
C VAL A 53 -3.23 0.83 -8.22
N ALA A 54 -2.14 1.60 -8.26
CA ALA A 54 -0.80 1.09 -7.97
C ALA A 54 -0.64 0.64 -6.50
N ILE A 55 -1.18 1.40 -5.53
CA ILE A 55 -1.19 1.02 -4.11
C ILE A 55 -2.01 -0.25 -3.91
N ALA A 56 -3.21 -0.32 -4.49
CA ALA A 56 -4.08 -1.48 -4.36
C ALA A 56 -3.45 -2.75 -4.95
N GLY A 57 -2.78 -2.64 -6.10
CA GLY A 57 -2.01 -3.73 -6.68
C GLY A 57 -0.94 -4.25 -5.72
N PHE A 58 -0.13 -3.35 -5.15
CA PHE A 58 0.91 -3.74 -4.21
C PHE A 58 0.38 -4.33 -2.89
N LEU A 59 -0.73 -3.81 -2.37
CA LEU A 59 -1.39 -4.38 -1.19
C LEU A 59 -1.91 -5.80 -1.46
N ASN A 60 -2.45 -6.05 -2.66
CA ASN A 60 -2.88 -7.38 -3.07
C ASN A 60 -1.70 -8.36 -3.22
N GLU A 61 -0.54 -7.92 -3.72
CA GLU A 61 0.70 -8.73 -3.75
C GLU A 61 1.13 -9.16 -2.34
N LEU A 62 0.94 -8.30 -1.34
CA LEU A 62 1.19 -8.59 0.07
C LEU A 62 0.06 -9.40 0.75
N ASN A 63 -0.99 -9.77 -0.01
CA ASN A 63 -2.19 -10.45 0.47
C ASN A 63 -2.94 -9.67 1.57
N ILE A 64 -2.90 -8.33 1.50
CA ILE A 64 -3.60 -7.45 2.44
C ILE A 64 -4.98 -7.12 1.88
N LYS A 65 -6.02 -7.37 2.67
CA LYS A 65 -7.39 -7.00 2.33
C LYS A 65 -7.55 -5.48 2.33
N ILE A 66 -8.29 -4.95 1.34
CA ILE A 66 -8.56 -3.50 1.22
C ILE A 66 -10.04 -3.26 1.48
N GLY A 67 -10.36 -2.50 2.53
CA GLY A 67 -11.75 -2.22 2.89
C GLY A 67 -11.90 -1.78 4.34
N LYS A 68 -13.15 -1.78 4.82
CA LYS A 68 -13.46 -1.65 6.24
C LYS A 68 -13.58 -3.05 6.85
N PRO A 69 -13.35 -3.21 8.17
CA PRO A 69 -13.55 -4.51 8.83
C PRO A 69 -14.93 -5.11 8.56
N ASN A 70 -15.98 -4.28 8.56
CA ASN A 70 -17.37 -4.70 8.31
C ASN A 70 -17.65 -5.17 6.86
N ASP A 71 -16.69 -5.02 5.94
CA ASP A 71 -16.84 -5.54 4.58
C ASP A 71 -16.47 -7.03 4.48
N PHE A 72 -15.91 -7.61 5.56
CA PHE A 72 -15.40 -8.98 5.60
C PHE A 72 -16.12 -9.89 6.61
N TYR A 73 -17.04 -9.34 7.41
CA TYR A 73 -17.75 -10.01 8.50
C TYR A 73 -19.23 -9.62 8.54
#